data_AF-A0A9E5EZQ6-F1
#
_entry.id   AF-A0A9E5EZQ6-F1
#
_cell.length_a   1.000
_cell.length_b   1.000
_cell.length_c   1.000
_cell.angle_alpha   90.00
_cell.angle_beta   90.00
_cell.angle_gamma   90.00
#
_symmetry.space_group_name_H-M   'P 1'
#
loop_
_entity.id
_entity.type
_entity.pdbx_description
1 polymer ?
#
loop_
_entity_poly.entity_id
_entity_poly.type
_entity_poly.pdbx_seq_one_letter_code
_entity_poly.pdbx_strand_id
1 'polypeptide(L)'
;MAINLIIHAFFMFLILKSQSYYMRKYPHLKGIASIMGPLLAATFLIIISCSIQVILWSLLVFDFGKFDDFNEALYFSGTTYTTIGAGKQFLVPP
;
A
#
# COMPACT_ATOMS: atom_id res chain seq x y z
N MET A 1 -10.61 9.46 2.98
CA MET A 1 -9.43 9.89 3.78
C MET A 1 -9.27 9.12 5.08
N ALA A 2 -10.24 9.15 6.01
CA ALA A 2 -10.11 8.43 7.30
C ALA A 2 -9.86 6.91 7.15
N ILE A 3 -10.52 6.26 6.18
CA ILE A 3 -10.37 4.82 5.91
C ILE A 3 -8.92 4.46 5.54
N ASN A 4 -8.26 5.26 4.69
CA ASN A 4 -6.87 5.01 4.31
C ASN A 4 -5.92 5.13 5.50
N LEU A 5 -6.16 6.09 6.40
CA LEU A 5 -5.36 6.24 7.62
C LEU A 5 -5.53 5.04 8.56
N ILE A 6 -6.75 4.53 8.72
CA ILE A 6 -7.03 3.34 9.53
C ILE A 6 -6.32 2.12 8.97
N ILE A 7 -6.40 1.90 7.65
CA ILE A 7 -5.73 0.78 6.97
C ILE A 7 -4.22 0.91 7.13
N HIS A 8 -3.67 2.11 6.91
CA HIS A 8 -2.23 2.34 7.05
C HIS A 8 -1.74 2.08 8.48
N ALA A 9 -2.46 2.58 9.49
CA ALA A 9 -2.16 2.35 10.90
C ALA A 9 -2.23 0.86 11.26
N PHE A 10 -3.24 0.15 10.76
CA PHE A 10 -3.39 -1.28 10.94
C PHE A 10 -2.21 -2.07 10.36
N PHE A 11 -1.79 -1.77 9.12
CA PHE A 11 -0.64 -2.43 8.51
C PHE A 11 0.68 -2.09 9.21
N MET A 12 0.87 -0.83 9.65
CA MET A 12 2.02 -0.45 10.47
C MET A 12 2.08 -1.26 11.76
N PHE A 13 0.94 -1.42 12.45
CA PHE A 13 0.85 -2.26 13.63
C PHE A 13 1.20 -3.73 13.34
N LEU A 14 0.70 -4.29 12.22
CA LEU A 14 1.04 -5.64 11.80
C LEU A 14 2.52 -5.83 11.50
N ILE A 15 3.15 -4.85 10.83
CA ILE A 15 4.58 -4.87 10.55
C ILE A 15 5.36 -4.88 11.86
N LEU A 16 5.06 -3.97 12.79
CA LEU A 16 5.74 -3.91 14.10
C LEU A 16 5.58 -5.21 14.89
N LYS A 17 4.37 -5.79 14.89
CA LYS A 17 4.12 -7.09 15.55
C LYS A 17 4.90 -8.21 14.89
N SER A 18 4.97 -8.23 13.55
CA SER A 18 5.76 -9.20 12.79
C SER A 18 7.26 -9.09 13.10
N GLN A 19 7.81 -7.88 13.10
CA GLN A 19 9.21 -7.62 13.47
C GLN A 19 9.52 -8.09 14.90
N SER A 20 8.65 -7.72 15.85
CA SER A 20 8.80 -8.11 17.26
C SER A 20 8.74 -9.63 17.42
N TYR A 21 7.85 -10.31 16.70
CA TYR A 21 7.77 -11.77 16.69
C TYR A 21 9.07 -12.41 16.17
N TYR A 22 9.61 -11.91 15.05
CA TYR A 22 10.87 -12.41 14.50
C TYR A 22 12.05 -12.20 15.45
N MET A 23 12.17 -11.01 16.05
CA MET A 23 13.23 -10.72 17.03
C MET A 23 13.15 -11.64 18.24
N ARG A 24 11.93 -11.97 18.71
CA ARG A 24 11.73 -12.83 19.88
C ARG A 24 11.94 -14.31 19.58
N LYS A 25 11.58 -14.78 18.38
CA LYS A 25 11.67 -16.20 18.00
C LYS A 25 13.06 -16.61 17.52
N TYR A 26 13.83 -15.66 16.97
CA TYR A 26 15.15 -15.93 16.40
C TYR A 26 16.27 -15.09 17.04
N PRO A 27 16.42 -15.10 18.38
CA PRO A 27 17.42 -14.28 19.07
C PRO A 27 18.88 -14.67 18.77
N HIS A 28 19.09 -15.87 18.23
CA HIS A 28 20.42 -16.43 17.97
C HIS A 28 20.97 -16.13 16.57
N LEU A 29 20.12 -15.65 15.64
CA LEU A 29 20.56 -15.23 14.32
C LEU A 29 21.34 -13.92 14.44
N LYS A 30 22.58 -13.89 13.94
CA LYS A 30 23.46 -12.72 13.96
C LYS A 30 23.70 -12.22 12.53
N GLY A 31 23.96 -10.92 12.39
CA GLY A 31 24.30 -10.30 11.12
C GLY A 31 23.12 -10.24 10.12
N ILE A 32 23.44 -10.25 8.82
CA ILE A 32 22.49 -10.02 7.73
C ILE A 32 21.34 -11.04 7.72
N ALA A 33 21.61 -12.29 8.09
CA ALA A 33 20.59 -13.34 8.13
C ALA A 33 19.46 -13.05 9.14
N SER A 34 19.75 -12.29 10.21
CA SER A 34 18.74 -11.87 11.19
C SER A 34 17.80 -10.79 10.66
N ILE A 35 18.21 -10.04 9.65
CA ILE A 35 17.48 -8.88 9.11
C ILE A 35 16.68 -9.28 7.86
N MET A 36 17.18 -10.24 7.09
CA MET A 36 16.62 -10.58 5.78
C MET A 36 15.17 -11.08 5.85
N GLY A 37 14.87 -12.00 6.78
CA GLY A 37 13.51 -12.52 6.98
C GLY A 37 12.50 -11.44 7.41
N PRO A 38 12.77 -10.68 8.48
CA PRO A 38 11.90 -9.59 8.91
C PRO A 38 11.72 -8.50 7.84
N LEU A 39 12.79 -8.13 7.13
CA LEU A 39 12.72 -7.13 6.06
C LEU A 39 11.83 -7.60 4.92
N LEU A 40 11.97 -8.85 4.48
CA LEU A 40 11.14 -9.43 3.42
C LEU A 40 9.66 -9.45 3.82
N ALA A 41 9.36 -9.84 5.07
CA ALA A 41 8.00 -9.82 5.60
C ALA A 41 7.42 -8.40 5.66
N ALA A 42 8.22 -7.40 6.08
CA ALA A 42 7.80 -6.00 6.09
C ALA A 42 7.51 -5.49 4.67
N THR A 43 8.41 -5.72 3.72
CA THR A 43 8.24 -5.33 2.32
C THR A 43 6.98 -5.94 1.72
N PHE A 44 6.72 -7.22 1.99
CA PHE A 44 5.52 -7.89 1.50
C PHE A 44 4.24 -7.27 2.08
N LEU A 45 4.21 -6.98 3.37
CA LEU A 45 3.09 -6.29 4.02
C LEU A 45 2.88 -4.86 3.49
N ILE A 46 3.96 -4.13 3.21
CA ILE A 46 3.91 -2.79 2.61
C ILE A 46 3.28 -2.86 1.22
N ILE A 47 3.72 -3.80 0.37
CA ILE A 47 3.16 -3.97 -0.99
C ILE A 47 1.66 -4.25 -0.91
N ILE A 48 1.23 -5.16 -0.02
CA ILE A 48 -0.19 -5.46 0.17
C ILE A 48 -0.96 -4.20 0.62
N SER A 49 -0.44 -3.48 1.62
CA SER A 49 -1.07 -2.27 2.15
C SER A 49 -1.25 -1.20 1.06
N CYS A 50 -0.21 -0.95 0.27
CA CYS A 50 -0.24 0.00 -0.83
C CYS A 50 -1.25 -0.43 -1.90
N SER A 51 -1.26 -1.70 -2.30
CA SER A 51 -2.21 -2.22 -3.28
C SER A 51 -3.65 -2.06 -2.83
N ILE A 52 -3.97 -2.38 -1.57
CA ILE A 52 -5.32 -2.21 -1.01
C ILE A 52 -5.73 -0.73 -1.04
N GLN A 53 -4.84 0.19 -0.65
CA GLN A 53 -5.14 1.62 -0.65
C GLN A 53 -5.40 2.15 -2.06
N VAL A 54 -4.62 1.72 -3.06
CA VAL A 54 -4.81 2.10 -4.47
C VAL A 54 -6.13 1.54 -5.02
N ILE A 55 -6.47 0.29 -4.71
CA ILE A 55 -7.73 -0.34 -5.15
C ILE A 55 -8.95 0.34 -4.50
N LEU A 56 -8.88 0.65 -3.20
CA LEU A 56 -9.96 1.36 -2.53
C LEU A 56 -10.16 2.77 -3.09
N TRP A 57 -9.06 3.44 -3.43
CA TRP A 57 -9.12 4.74 -4.08
C TRP A 57 -9.71 4.63 -5.49
N SER A 58 -9.32 3.62 -6.28
CA SER A 58 -9.86 3.43 -7.62
C SER A 58 -11.34 3.10 -7.64
N LEU A 59 -11.81 2.28 -6.68
CA LEU A 59 -13.24 2.00 -6.51
C LEU A 59 -14.03 3.26 -6.20
N LEU A 60 -13.54 4.09 -5.29
CA LEU A 60 -14.20 5.35 -4.93
C LEU A 60 -14.25 6.33 -6.10
N VAL A 61 -13.17 6.42 -6.87
CA VAL A 61 -13.10 7.27 -8.05
C VAL A 61 -13.95 6.75 -9.21
N PHE A 62 -14.07 5.42 -9.35
CA PHE A 62 -14.96 4.78 -10.31
C PHE A 62 -16.44 5.02 -9.97
N ASP A 63 -16.81 4.91 -8.69
CA ASP A 63 -18.19 5.15 -8.22
C ASP A 63 -18.67 6.58 -8.46
N PHE A 64 -17.74 7.57 -8.49
CA PHE A 64 -18.06 8.94 -8.92
C PHE A 64 -18.44 9.06 -10.40
N GLY A 65 -18.38 7.97 -11.19
CA GLY A 65 -18.82 7.93 -12.58
C GLY A 65 -17.92 8.71 -13.55
N LYS A 66 -16.67 8.99 -13.16
CA LYS A 66 -15.72 9.77 -13.98
C LYS A 66 -14.92 8.96 -15.00
N PHE A 67 -15.02 7.63 -14.93
CA PHE A 67 -14.22 6.72 -15.73
C PHE A 67 -15.13 5.63 -16.30
N ASP A 68 -14.96 5.31 -17.59
CA ASP A 68 -15.80 4.33 -18.29
C ASP A 68 -15.41 2.88 -17.93
N ASP A 69 -14.16 2.65 -17.53
CA ASP A 69 -13.63 1.35 -17.11
C ASP A 69 -12.93 1.46 -15.74
N PHE A 70 -13.12 0.46 -14.90
CA PHE A 70 -12.39 0.31 -13.63
C PHE A 70 -10.87 0.27 -13.84
N ASN A 71 -10.39 -0.31 -14.95
CA ASN A 71 -8.96 -0.33 -15.29
C ASN A 71 -8.38 1.07 -15.45
N GLU A 72 -9.15 1.99 -16.01
CA GLU A 72 -8.76 3.40 -16.15
C GLU A 72 -8.70 4.08 -14.78
N ALA A 73 -9.73 3.89 -13.95
CA ALA A 73 -9.75 4.40 -12.58
C ALA A 73 -8.59 3.85 -11.73
N LEU A 74 -8.22 2.58 -11.92
CA LEU A 74 -7.08 1.95 -11.25
C LEU A 74 -5.74 2.52 -11.75
N TYR A 75 -5.59 2.73 -13.05
CA TYR A 75 -4.39 3.34 -13.63
C TYR A 75 -4.20 4.79 -13.16
N PHE A 76 -5.27 5.58 -13.19
CA PHE A 76 -5.28 6.95 -12.64
C PHE A 76 -4.91 6.96 -11.16
N SER A 77 -5.51 6.07 -10.37
CA SER A 77 -5.25 5.97 -8.93
C SER A 77 -3.80 5.57 -8.63
N GLY A 78 -3.26 4.59 -9.37
CA GLY A 78 -1.88 4.12 -9.19
C GLY A 78 -0.85 5.18 -9.58
N THR A 79 -1.05 5.88 -10.70
CA THR A 79 -0.13 6.93 -11.16
C THR A 79 -0.19 8.18 -10.26
N THR A 80 -1.35 8.45 -9.65
CA THR A 80 -1.48 9.50 -8.63
C THR A 80 -0.81 9.11 -7.32
N TYR A 81 -1.03 7.88 -6.84
CA TYR A 81 -0.44 7.38 -5.59
C TYR A 81 1.09 7.33 -5.65
N THR A 82 1.65 6.93 -6.78
CA THR A 82 3.11 6.89 -7.02
C THR A 82 3.69 8.25 -7.41
N THR A 83 2.88 9.30 -7.49
CA THR A 83 3.27 10.66 -7.91
C THR A 83 3.85 10.74 -9.33
N ILE A 84 3.64 9.72 -10.17
CA ILE A 84 4.03 9.73 -11.58
C ILE A 84 3.21 10.76 -12.35
N GLY A 85 1.90 10.85 -12.08
CA GLY A 85 1.01 11.82 -12.70
C GLY A 85 0.96 11.71 -14.23
N ALA A 86 0.37 10.63 -14.76
CA ALA A 86 0.40 10.33 -16.19
C ALA A 86 -0.28 11.37 -17.12
N GLY A 87 -0.96 12.39 -16.57
CA GLY A 87 -1.46 13.57 -17.31
C GLY A 87 -2.54 13.29 -18.35
N LYS A 88 -2.99 12.04 -18.51
CA LYS A 88 -4.04 11.66 -19.46
C LYS A 88 -5.46 11.81 -18.92
N GLN A 89 -5.61 11.77 -17.60
CA GLN A 89 -6.91 11.78 -16.95
C GLN A 89 -6.87 12.70 -15.73
N PHE A 90 -7.90 13.51 -15.55
CA PHE A 90 -8.00 14.49 -14.48
C PHE A 90 -9.32 14.33 -13.74
N LEU A 91 -9.29 14.37 -12.42
CA LEU A 91 -10.50 14.40 -11.61
C LEU A 91 -11.26 15.72 -11.78
N VAL A 92 -10.58 16.83 -12.07
CA VAL A 92 -11.20 18.14 -12.34
C VAL A 92 -10.51 18.67 -13.59
N PRO A 93 -11.26 19.08 -14.63
CA PRO A 93 -10.63 19.68 -15.82
C PRO A 93 -9.90 20.97 -15.42
N PRO A 94 -8.76 21.28 -16.08
CA PRO A 94 -8.00 22.51 -15.82
C PRO A 94 -8.77 23.78 -16.18
#